data_AF-A0A2N7QUV4-F1
#
_entry.id   AF-A0A2N7QUV4-F1
#
_cell.length_a   1.000
_cell.length_b   1.000
_cell.length_c   1.000
_cell.angle_alpha   90.00
_cell.angle_beta   90.00
_cell.angle_gamma   90.00
#
_symmetry.space_group_name_H-M   'P 1'
#
loop_
_entity.id
_entity.type
_entity.pdbx_description
1 polymer ?
#
loop_
_entity_poly.entity_id
_entity_poly.type
_entity_poly.pdbx_seq_one_letter_code
_entity_poly.pdbx_strand_id
1 'polypeptide(L)'
;MRLTLFVSAWLLCLGAAQASTSAPAASTTRLDHILLWGRGIDQVTSIMSVKLGFQVRPGHDPSGVANRYIRFSDSSFIELLGVTRPDPTFDPGMKEDQQALKGGPGSRSFGFRSSSLDVIHQSLQALHYAVTPFFSGPDSAKPGWRLFAFDRAPLSSNTFFIDYAADYAPDQFDPANADDYRVTREHPNGARELSSIWLVSGDADADRKQLEKMGYAHAVPVKLPSIGAKGFCVPVGPTALLALQPDGAGIAAQTMASGGPRILGVSLGVIDLGRAQRWVERGYEHKLPTYEGVSGESFLAPTQDDLGLSIEFHAIKQGGSACSVEVR
;
A
#
# COMPACT_ATOMS: atom_id res chain seq x y z
N MET A 1 -24.57 -30.02 -79.21
CA MET A 1 -23.25 -30.42 -78.66
C MET A 1 -23.21 -30.04 -77.19
N ARG A 2 -23.28 -31.05 -76.30
CA ARG A 2 -22.91 -30.97 -74.87
C ARG A 2 -21.43 -31.35 -74.77
N LEU A 3 -20.67 -30.76 -73.84
CA LEU A 3 -19.54 -31.34 -73.09
C LEU A 3 -19.02 -30.24 -72.13
N THR A 4 -19.27 -30.33 -70.82
CA THR A 4 -18.44 -30.90 -69.71
C THR A 4 -17.52 -29.89 -69.00
N LEU A 5 -17.92 -29.60 -67.75
CA LEU A 5 -17.15 -29.57 -66.49
C LEU A 5 -15.62 -29.71 -66.56
N PHE A 6 -14.90 -28.85 -65.83
CA PHE A 6 -13.99 -29.30 -64.78
C PHE A 6 -13.81 -28.25 -63.67
N VAL A 7 -13.99 -28.72 -62.44
CA VAL A 7 -13.75 -28.08 -61.15
C VAL A 7 -12.24 -28.06 -60.88
N SER A 8 -11.72 -27.00 -60.28
CA SER A 8 -10.46 -27.04 -59.53
C SER A 8 -10.51 -26.03 -58.39
N ALA A 9 -10.63 -26.58 -57.19
CA ALA A 9 -10.61 -25.88 -55.92
C ALA A 9 -9.19 -25.38 -55.63
N TRP A 10 -9.05 -24.08 -55.31
CA TRP A 10 -7.86 -23.53 -54.69
C TRP A 10 -8.19 -23.21 -53.23
N LEU A 11 -7.72 -24.09 -52.34
CA LEU A 11 -7.65 -23.88 -50.89
C LEU A 11 -6.54 -22.85 -50.61
N LEU A 12 -6.93 -21.59 -50.38
CA LEU A 12 -6.04 -20.60 -49.79
C LEU A 12 -5.94 -20.86 -48.28
N CYS A 13 -4.82 -21.44 -47.87
CA CYS A 13 -4.40 -21.50 -46.48
C CYS A 13 -4.05 -20.08 -46.00
N LEU A 14 -5.02 -19.38 -45.42
CA LEU A 14 -4.76 -18.20 -44.58
C LEU A 14 -4.19 -18.71 -43.25
N GLY A 15 -2.87 -18.83 -43.20
CA GLY A 15 -2.14 -18.95 -41.94
C GLY A 15 -2.37 -17.67 -41.13
N ALA A 16 -3.23 -17.74 -40.12
CA ALA A 16 -3.30 -16.71 -39.11
C ALA A 16 -1.96 -16.73 -38.35
N ALA A 17 -1.08 -15.79 -38.68
CA ALA A 17 0.00 -15.41 -37.79
C ALA A 17 -0.67 -14.84 -36.53
N GLN A 18 -0.92 -15.69 -35.54
CA GLN A 18 -1.18 -15.23 -34.19
C GLN A 18 0.08 -14.50 -33.74
N ALA A 19 0.04 -13.17 -33.80
CA ALA A 19 0.94 -12.35 -33.04
C ALA A 19 0.73 -12.76 -31.58
N SER A 20 1.66 -13.54 -31.04
CA SER A 20 1.80 -13.73 -29.61
C SER A 20 2.11 -12.35 -29.04
N THR A 21 1.08 -11.67 -28.54
CA THR A 21 1.24 -10.54 -27.64
C THR A 21 2.00 -11.07 -26.43
N SER A 22 3.30 -10.80 -26.39
CA SER A 22 4.07 -10.92 -25.16
C SER A 22 3.34 -10.10 -24.11
N ALA A 23 3.01 -10.72 -22.98
CA ALA A 23 2.52 -9.99 -21.82
C ALA A 23 3.51 -8.85 -21.57
N PRO A 24 3.04 -7.61 -21.33
CA PRO A 24 3.95 -6.52 -20.99
C PRO A 24 4.79 -6.98 -19.80
N ALA A 25 6.11 -6.75 -19.88
CA ALA A 25 7.04 -7.06 -18.81
C ALA A 25 6.40 -6.65 -17.48
N ALA A 26 6.38 -7.57 -16.51
CA ALA A 26 5.71 -7.38 -15.22
C ALA A 26 5.94 -5.96 -14.74
N SER A 27 4.85 -5.17 -14.68
CA SER A 27 4.96 -3.78 -14.23
C SER A 27 5.70 -3.83 -12.89
N THR A 28 6.75 -3.02 -12.72
CA THR A 28 7.53 -2.87 -11.48
C THR A 28 6.70 -2.25 -10.34
N THR A 29 5.38 -2.38 -10.43
CA THR A 29 4.42 -1.81 -9.52
C THR A 29 4.51 -2.48 -8.17
N ARG A 30 4.48 -1.66 -7.14
CA ARG A 30 4.59 -2.06 -5.74
C ARG A 30 3.74 -1.13 -4.89
N LEU A 31 3.51 -1.49 -3.63
CA LEU A 31 2.99 -0.55 -2.65
C LEU A 31 4.03 0.54 -2.35
N ASP A 32 3.56 1.79 -2.26
CA ASP A 32 4.39 2.97 -2.05
C ASP A 32 4.32 3.46 -0.59
N HIS A 33 3.15 3.92 -0.18
CA HIS A 33 2.91 4.42 1.18
C HIS A 33 1.43 4.41 1.54
N ILE A 34 1.17 4.59 2.84
CA ILE A 34 -0.15 4.93 3.37
C ILE A 34 -0.16 6.38 3.87
N LEU A 35 -1.35 6.98 3.90
CA LEU A 35 -1.59 8.26 4.56
C LEU A 35 -2.21 7.97 5.93
N LEU A 36 -1.44 8.17 7.00
CA LEU A 36 -1.84 7.90 8.37
C LEU A 36 -2.20 9.20 9.09
N TRP A 37 -3.48 9.38 9.36
CA TRP A 37 -4.00 10.46 10.18
C TRP A 37 -3.77 10.16 11.66
N GLY A 38 -3.13 11.10 12.36
CA GLY A 38 -3.11 11.16 13.82
C GLY A 38 -4.20 12.09 14.35
N ARG A 39 -4.40 12.10 15.67
CA ARG A 39 -5.24 13.14 16.31
C ARG A 39 -4.57 14.52 16.27
N GLY A 40 -3.26 14.55 16.06
CA GLY A 40 -2.43 15.72 15.85
C GLY A 40 -1.03 15.29 15.44
N ILE A 41 -0.33 16.14 14.68
CA ILE A 41 0.94 15.76 14.05
C ILE A 41 2.04 15.43 15.08
N ASP A 42 2.07 16.15 16.20
CA ASP A 42 3.04 15.90 17.28
C ASP A 42 2.76 14.64 18.06
N GLN A 43 1.47 14.32 18.28
CA GLN A 43 1.09 13.11 18.98
C GLN A 43 1.48 11.87 18.15
N VAL A 44 1.08 11.82 16.88
CA VAL A 44 1.43 10.67 16.01
C VAL A 44 2.94 10.54 15.85
N THR A 45 3.66 11.65 15.78
CA THR A 45 5.13 11.64 15.74
C THR A 45 5.73 11.08 17.01
N SER A 46 5.19 11.46 18.18
CA SER A 46 5.66 10.96 19.46
C SER A 46 5.42 9.46 19.60
N ILE A 47 4.25 8.97 19.18
CA ILE A 47 3.95 7.53 19.16
C ILE A 47 4.94 6.79 18.24
N MET A 48 5.10 7.26 17.01
CA MET A 48 5.97 6.64 16.01
C MET A 48 7.44 6.63 16.45
N SER A 49 7.94 7.73 17.01
CA SER A 49 9.34 7.85 17.41
C SER A 49 9.62 7.18 18.75
N VAL A 50 8.85 7.50 19.78
CA VAL A 50 9.12 7.07 21.16
C VAL A 50 8.67 5.64 21.37
N LYS A 51 7.41 5.31 21.04
CA LYS A 51 6.87 3.98 21.32
C LYS A 51 7.34 2.95 20.30
N LEU A 52 7.40 3.32 19.02
CA LEU A 52 7.67 2.38 17.94
C LEU A 52 9.10 2.42 17.41
N GLY A 53 9.89 3.46 17.74
CA GLY A 53 11.30 3.51 17.39
C GLY A 53 11.59 3.86 15.94
N PHE A 54 10.69 4.60 15.29
CA PHE A 54 10.92 5.15 13.95
C PHE A 54 11.67 6.48 14.00
N GLN A 55 12.46 6.72 12.95
CA GLN A 55 12.93 8.06 12.65
C GLN A 55 11.84 8.79 11.87
N VAL A 56 11.23 9.79 12.51
CA VAL A 56 10.24 10.65 11.85
C VAL A 56 10.95 11.87 11.27
N ARG A 57 10.61 12.22 10.03
CA ARG A 57 11.21 13.31 9.28
C ARG A 57 10.19 14.43 9.06
N PRO A 58 10.64 15.69 9.10
CA PRO A 58 9.74 16.81 8.84
C PRO A 58 9.23 16.74 7.40
N GLY A 59 7.99 17.15 7.21
CA GLY A 59 7.45 17.48 5.90
C GLY A 59 7.08 18.95 5.83
N HIS A 60 5.92 19.22 5.26
CA HIS A 60 5.32 20.53 5.05
C HIS A 60 4.06 20.70 5.91
N ASP A 61 3.64 21.95 6.13
CA ASP A 61 2.33 22.28 6.68
C ASP A 61 1.59 23.23 5.72
N PRO A 62 1.14 22.71 4.57
CA PRO A 62 0.29 23.48 3.69
C PRO A 62 -1.08 23.62 4.36
N SER A 63 -1.51 24.87 4.56
CA SER A 63 -2.91 25.18 4.82
C SER A 63 -3.52 24.47 6.04
N GLY A 64 -2.74 24.25 7.10
CA GLY A 64 -3.24 23.73 8.38
C GLY A 64 -3.32 22.21 8.48
N VAL A 65 -2.72 21.51 7.53
CA VAL A 65 -2.52 20.06 7.57
C VAL A 65 -1.02 19.81 7.44
N ALA A 66 -0.39 19.46 8.56
CA ALA A 66 1.02 19.10 8.56
C ALA A 66 1.20 17.65 8.14
N ASN A 67 2.27 17.39 7.38
CA ASN A 67 2.75 16.06 7.11
C ASN A 67 4.18 15.82 7.65
N ARG A 68 4.48 14.55 7.92
CA ARG A 68 5.79 14.03 8.32
C ARG A 68 5.99 12.66 7.69
N TYR A 69 7.23 12.20 7.61
CA TYR A 69 7.54 10.96 6.90
C TYR A 69 8.30 9.96 7.77
N ILE A 70 7.96 8.69 7.62
CA ILE A 70 8.81 7.56 8.03
C ILE A 70 9.23 6.87 6.74
N ARG A 71 10.49 7.04 6.33
CA ARG A 71 10.99 6.52 5.05
C ARG A 71 11.78 5.25 5.26
N PHE A 72 11.54 4.26 4.41
CA PHE A 72 12.17 2.96 4.48
C PHE A 72 13.29 2.83 3.43
N SER A 73 14.16 1.81 3.60
CA SER A 73 15.33 1.62 2.73
C SER A 73 14.98 1.19 1.32
N ASP A 74 13.82 0.60 1.13
CA ASP A 74 13.26 0.22 -0.16
C ASP A 74 12.51 1.38 -0.84
N SER A 75 12.59 2.61 -0.31
CA SER A 75 11.89 3.81 -0.79
C SER A 75 10.37 3.81 -0.60
N SER A 76 9.79 2.81 0.06
CA SER A 76 8.43 2.95 0.61
C SER A 76 8.43 3.84 1.85
N PHE A 77 7.25 4.31 2.28
CA PHE A 77 7.16 5.14 3.47
C PHE A 77 5.77 5.11 4.13
N ILE A 78 5.67 5.75 5.29
CA ILE A 78 4.39 6.14 5.90
C ILE A 78 4.37 7.67 5.92
N GLU A 79 3.34 8.27 5.33
CA GLU A 79 3.07 9.69 5.45
C GLU A 79 2.15 9.91 6.65
N LEU A 80 2.64 10.62 7.66
CA LEU A 80 1.88 11.00 8.84
C LEU A 80 1.19 12.33 8.54
N LEU A 81 -0.10 12.42 8.83
CA LEU A 81 -0.92 13.61 8.64
C LEU A 81 -1.53 14.05 9.96
N GLY A 82 -1.63 15.36 10.16
CA GLY A 82 -2.30 15.92 11.34
C GLY A 82 -2.78 17.35 11.11
N VAL A 83 -3.99 17.64 11.58
CA VAL A 83 -4.56 18.99 11.56
C VAL A 83 -3.82 19.86 12.59
N THR A 84 -3.33 21.02 12.17
CA THR A 84 -2.56 21.95 13.01
C THR A 84 -3.30 23.24 13.35
N ARG A 85 -4.48 23.47 12.74
CA ARG A 85 -5.34 24.64 13.02
C ARG A 85 -6.83 24.30 12.96
N PRO A 86 -7.74 25.11 13.56
CA PRO A 86 -9.17 24.83 13.59
C PRO A 86 -9.85 24.74 12.21
N ASP A 87 -9.41 25.57 11.26
CA ASP A 87 -9.97 25.65 9.90
C ASP A 87 -8.91 25.23 8.84
N PRO A 88 -8.54 23.93 8.77
CA PRO A 88 -7.63 23.44 7.74
C PRO A 88 -8.30 23.50 6.36
N THR A 89 -7.49 23.65 5.31
CA THR A 89 -7.96 23.47 3.95
C THR A 89 -7.61 22.07 3.49
N PHE A 90 -8.62 21.22 3.35
CA PHE A 90 -8.45 19.87 2.81
C PHE A 90 -8.56 19.86 1.29
N ASP A 91 -7.67 19.12 0.64
CA ASP A 91 -7.97 18.64 -0.71
C ASP A 91 -9.14 17.61 -0.67
N PRO A 92 -9.73 17.25 -1.82
CA PRO A 92 -10.86 16.33 -1.86
C PRO A 92 -10.58 14.97 -1.18
N GLY A 93 -9.38 14.39 -1.38
CA GLY A 93 -9.01 13.10 -0.80
C GLY A 93 -8.85 13.18 0.72
N MET A 94 -8.21 14.24 1.22
CA MET A 94 -8.12 14.50 2.66
C MET A 94 -9.50 14.67 3.30
N LYS A 95 -10.43 15.36 2.61
CA LYS A 95 -11.79 15.56 3.11
C LYS A 95 -12.55 14.22 3.21
N GLU A 96 -12.41 13.36 2.21
CA GLU A 96 -12.99 12.01 2.23
C GLU A 96 -12.42 11.15 3.36
N ASP A 97 -11.10 11.18 3.55
CA ASP A 97 -10.45 10.47 4.64
C ASP A 97 -10.95 10.95 6.00
N GLN A 98 -11.01 12.27 6.23
CA GLN A 98 -11.50 12.84 7.49
C GLN A 98 -12.97 12.49 7.75
N GLN A 99 -13.81 12.49 6.71
CA GLN A 99 -15.21 12.07 6.83
C GLN A 99 -15.32 10.58 7.19
N ALA A 100 -14.59 9.71 6.49
CA ALA A 100 -14.63 8.26 6.73
C ALA A 100 -14.05 7.88 8.09
N LEU A 101 -13.00 8.56 8.53
CA LEU A 101 -12.37 8.37 9.84
C LEU A 101 -13.10 9.10 10.97
N LYS A 102 -14.15 9.89 10.68
CA LYS A 102 -14.88 10.74 11.64
C LYS A 102 -13.95 11.68 12.41
N GLY A 103 -12.90 12.18 11.74
CA GLY A 103 -11.85 13.01 12.34
C GLY A 103 -10.92 12.28 13.33
N GLY A 104 -11.06 10.96 13.48
CA GLY A 104 -10.21 10.14 14.34
C GLY A 104 -8.90 9.72 13.66
N PRO A 105 -7.97 9.10 14.41
CA PRO A 105 -6.77 8.54 13.84
C PRO A 105 -7.10 7.31 12.97
N GLY A 106 -6.24 7.03 11.99
CA GLY A 106 -6.37 5.89 11.09
C GLY A 106 -5.87 6.19 9.69
N SER A 107 -6.05 5.23 8.78
CA SER A 107 -5.67 5.39 7.39
C SER A 107 -6.77 4.92 6.46
N ARG A 108 -7.02 5.71 5.42
CA ARG A 108 -8.01 5.42 4.37
C ARG A 108 -7.45 5.51 2.95
N SER A 109 -6.21 5.95 2.80
CA SER A 109 -5.58 6.20 1.51
C SER A 109 -4.21 5.53 1.42
N PHE A 110 -3.92 4.93 0.26
CA PHE A 110 -2.61 4.34 -0.02
C PHE A 110 -2.23 4.40 -1.51
N GLY A 111 -0.93 4.35 -1.78
CA GLY A 111 -0.36 4.48 -3.12
C GLY A 111 0.21 3.18 -3.69
N PHE A 112 0.03 3.01 -4.99
CA PHE A 112 0.83 2.12 -5.84
C PHE A 112 1.92 2.93 -6.54
N ARG A 113 3.19 2.54 -6.41
CA ARG A 113 4.28 3.15 -7.17
C ARG A 113 4.47 2.41 -8.48
N SER A 114 4.52 3.13 -9.60
CA SER A 114 4.86 2.53 -10.90
C SER A 114 5.45 3.54 -11.88
N SER A 115 6.54 3.16 -12.55
CA SER A 115 7.12 3.95 -13.65
C SER A 115 6.33 3.87 -14.95
N SER A 116 5.26 3.06 -15.00
CA SER A 116 4.39 2.87 -16.16
C SER A 116 3.04 3.58 -16.01
N LEU A 117 3.06 4.75 -15.35
CA LEU A 117 1.86 5.45 -14.90
C LEU A 117 0.87 5.75 -16.03
N ASP A 118 1.36 6.18 -17.20
CA ASP A 118 0.54 6.48 -18.38
C ASP A 118 -0.18 5.24 -18.93
N VAL A 119 0.51 4.09 -18.95
CA VAL A 119 -0.05 2.81 -19.42
C VAL A 119 -1.14 2.32 -18.47
N ILE A 120 -0.89 2.41 -17.16
CA ILE A 120 -1.88 2.03 -16.14
C ILE A 120 -3.10 2.94 -16.25
N HIS A 121 -2.90 4.26 -16.35
CA HIS A 121 -3.99 5.22 -16.49
C HIS A 121 -4.89 4.90 -17.69
N GLN A 122 -4.30 4.71 -18.87
CA GLN A 122 -5.04 4.35 -20.09
C GLN A 122 -5.76 3.00 -19.97
N SER A 123 -5.11 1.99 -19.36
CA SER A 123 -5.71 0.67 -19.14
C SER A 123 -6.92 0.75 -18.21
N LEU A 124 -6.82 1.50 -17.10
CA LEU A 124 -7.92 1.68 -16.17
C LEU A 124 -9.07 2.47 -16.80
N GLN A 125 -8.80 3.48 -17.63
CA GLN A 125 -9.82 4.17 -18.42
C GLN A 125 -10.54 3.22 -19.39
N ALA A 126 -9.80 2.36 -20.10
CA ALA A 126 -10.38 1.37 -21.00
C ALA A 126 -11.24 0.33 -20.26
N LEU A 127 -10.97 0.10 -18.98
CA LEU A 127 -11.76 -0.74 -18.07
C LEU A 127 -12.93 0.00 -17.40
N HIS A 128 -13.19 1.24 -17.82
CA HIS A 128 -14.24 2.14 -17.32
C HIS A 128 -14.11 2.54 -15.85
N TYR A 129 -12.89 2.58 -15.32
CA TYR A 129 -12.66 3.25 -14.03
C TYR A 129 -12.71 4.77 -14.21
N ALA A 130 -13.33 5.45 -13.25
CA ALA A 130 -13.34 6.90 -13.17
C ALA A 130 -12.03 7.39 -12.55
N VAL A 131 -10.95 7.39 -13.35
CA VAL A 131 -9.65 7.91 -12.94
C VAL A 131 -9.59 9.43 -13.13
N THR A 132 -8.92 10.11 -12.20
CA THR A 132 -8.72 11.55 -12.26
C THR A 132 -7.75 11.94 -13.39
N PRO A 133 -7.68 13.22 -13.76
CA PRO A 133 -6.49 13.78 -14.41
C PRO A 133 -5.23 13.55 -13.54
N PHE A 134 -4.06 13.67 -14.18
CA PHE A 134 -2.80 13.67 -13.46
C PHE A 134 -2.66 14.92 -12.58
N PHE A 135 -2.15 14.71 -11.38
CA PHE A 135 -1.65 15.72 -10.46
C PHE A 135 -0.13 15.64 -10.43
N SER A 136 0.52 16.73 -10.08
CA SER A 136 1.97 16.79 -10.01
C SER A 136 2.40 17.65 -8.83
N GLY A 137 3.62 17.41 -8.36
CA GLY A 137 4.21 18.18 -7.28
C GLY A 137 4.26 19.69 -7.55
N PRO A 138 4.50 20.50 -6.50
CA PRO A 138 4.32 21.95 -6.52
C PRO A 138 5.19 22.71 -7.54
N ASP A 139 6.26 22.11 -8.04
CA ASP A 139 7.02 22.63 -9.17
C ASP A 139 6.46 22.05 -10.48
N SER A 140 5.56 22.77 -11.15
CA SER A 140 4.99 22.32 -12.41
C SER A 140 6.00 22.34 -13.58
N ALA A 141 7.15 23.02 -13.44
CA ALA A 141 8.20 23.06 -14.45
C ALA A 141 9.11 21.82 -14.37
N LYS A 142 9.32 21.29 -13.15
CA LYS A 142 10.02 20.02 -12.89
C LYS A 142 9.39 19.28 -11.71
N PRO A 143 8.22 18.65 -11.91
CA PRO A 143 7.53 18.01 -10.82
C PRO A 143 8.31 16.79 -10.35
N GLY A 144 8.66 16.78 -9.07
CA GLY A 144 9.34 15.65 -8.46
C GLY A 144 8.52 14.36 -8.43
N TRP A 145 7.21 14.48 -8.55
CA TRP A 145 6.29 13.36 -8.64
C TRP A 145 5.08 13.73 -9.47
N ARG A 146 4.44 12.70 -10.02
CA ARG A 146 3.14 12.76 -10.67
C ARG A 146 2.29 11.60 -10.17
N LEU A 147 1.00 11.84 -9.98
CA LEU A 147 0.06 10.81 -9.54
C LEU A 147 -1.30 10.98 -10.21
N PHE A 148 -2.10 9.93 -10.21
CA PHE A 148 -3.54 10.02 -10.44
C PHE A 148 -4.27 9.15 -9.42
N ALA A 149 -5.52 9.48 -9.14
CA ALA A 149 -6.39 8.76 -8.23
C ALA A 149 -7.68 8.36 -8.94
N PHE A 150 -8.72 8.06 -8.17
CA PHE A 150 -10.05 7.73 -8.68
C PHE A 150 -11.07 8.72 -8.12
N ASP A 151 -11.99 9.18 -8.97
CA ASP A 151 -13.17 9.97 -8.53
C ASP A 151 -14.10 9.12 -7.63
N ARG A 152 -13.98 7.79 -7.74
CA ARG A 152 -14.62 6.83 -6.86
C ARG A 152 -13.65 5.71 -6.56
N ALA A 153 -13.31 5.53 -5.28
CA ALA A 153 -12.42 4.48 -4.84
C ALA A 153 -12.91 3.10 -5.35
N PRO A 154 -12.08 2.37 -6.12
CA PRO A 154 -12.45 1.04 -6.62
C PRO A 154 -12.31 -0.04 -5.54
N LEU A 155 -11.60 0.27 -4.46
CA LEU A 155 -11.35 -0.61 -3.33
C LEU A 155 -12.03 -0.05 -2.07
N SER A 156 -12.05 -0.85 -1.01
CA SER A 156 -12.51 -0.47 0.32
C SER A 156 -11.69 0.63 1.00
N SER A 157 -10.63 1.10 0.35
CA SER A 157 -9.85 2.28 0.72
C SER A 157 -9.54 3.10 -0.53
N ASN A 158 -9.32 4.39 -0.33
CA ASN A 158 -8.91 5.31 -1.36
C ASN A 158 -7.52 4.90 -1.84
N THR A 159 -7.30 4.97 -3.15
CA THR A 159 -6.04 4.54 -3.73
C THR A 159 -5.64 5.43 -4.88
N PHE A 160 -4.34 5.54 -5.09
CA PHE A 160 -3.75 6.32 -6.17
C PHE A 160 -2.53 5.58 -6.72
N PHE A 161 -2.14 5.98 -7.92
CA PHE A 161 -0.90 5.55 -8.53
C PHE A 161 0.04 6.73 -8.62
N ILE A 162 1.30 6.54 -8.25
CA ILE A 162 2.33 7.57 -8.20
C ILE A 162 3.61 7.12 -8.91
N ASP A 163 4.27 8.08 -9.53
CA ASP A 163 5.59 7.96 -10.10
C ASP A 163 6.45 9.14 -9.63
N TYR A 164 7.73 8.89 -9.45
CA TYR A 164 8.69 9.87 -8.96
C TYR A 164 9.71 10.16 -10.05
N ALA A 165 10.06 11.43 -10.23
CA ALA A 165 11.16 11.80 -11.10
C ALA A 165 12.46 11.22 -10.55
N ALA A 166 13.33 10.72 -11.44
CA ALA A 166 14.58 10.10 -11.04
C ALA A 166 15.50 11.05 -10.23
N ASP A 167 15.30 12.36 -10.35
CA ASP A 167 16.02 13.42 -9.64
C ASP A 167 15.32 13.94 -8.37
N TYR A 168 14.27 13.28 -7.89
CA TYR A 168 13.47 13.75 -6.76
C TYR A 168 13.75 13.02 -5.43
N ALA A 169 13.56 13.72 -4.30
CA ALA A 169 14.13 13.35 -3.01
C ALA A 169 13.35 12.38 -2.06
N PRO A 170 12.15 11.82 -2.33
CA PRO A 170 11.58 10.78 -1.48
C PRO A 170 12.27 9.43 -1.75
N ASP A 171 12.74 9.21 -2.96
CA ASP A 171 13.30 7.96 -3.46
C ASP A 171 14.79 8.02 -3.81
N GLN A 172 15.41 9.20 -3.83
CA GLN A 172 16.84 9.29 -4.01
C GLN A 172 17.63 8.84 -2.77
N PHE A 173 18.42 7.79 -3.00
CA PHE A 173 19.70 7.53 -2.38
C PHE A 173 20.73 8.33 -3.18
N ASP A 174 21.27 9.43 -2.63
CA ASP A 174 22.54 9.96 -3.14
C ASP A 174 23.65 9.03 -2.62
N PRO A 175 24.28 8.22 -3.47
CA PRO A 175 25.32 7.29 -3.03
C PRO A 175 26.55 8.00 -2.45
N ALA A 176 26.73 9.29 -2.78
CA ALA A 176 27.81 10.12 -2.24
C ALA A 176 27.49 10.68 -0.85
N ASN A 177 26.22 10.63 -0.41
CA ASN A 177 25.76 11.12 0.89
C ASN A 177 25.21 9.97 1.75
N ALA A 178 26.11 9.04 2.10
CA ALA A 178 25.78 7.90 2.96
C ALA A 178 25.18 8.31 4.32
N ASP A 179 25.53 9.49 4.83
CA ASP A 179 24.96 10.02 6.06
C ASP A 179 23.50 10.47 5.89
N ASP A 180 23.13 11.12 4.78
CA ASP A 180 21.73 11.43 4.49
C ASP A 180 20.91 10.14 4.34
N TYR A 181 21.42 9.13 3.63
CA TYR A 181 20.74 7.84 3.54
C TYR A 181 20.52 7.20 4.92
N ARG A 182 21.58 7.14 5.73
CA ARG A 182 21.52 6.51 7.05
C ARG A 182 20.54 7.23 7.96
N VAL A 183 20.66 8.56 8.02
CA VAL A 183 19.79 9.40 8.85
C VAL A 183 18.35 9.31 8.34
N THR A 184 18.09 9.22 7.04
CA THR A 184 16.71 9.29 6.53
C THR A 184 15.96 7.96 6.56
N ARG A 185 16.66 6.81 6.49
CA ARG A 185 16.04 5.49 6.22
C ARG A 185 16.42 4.38 7.20
N GLU A 186 17.30 4.63 8.17
CA GLU A 186 17.55 3.68 9.26
C GLU A 186 16.70 4.02 10.48
N HIS A 187 16.07 3.01 11.04
CA HIS A 187 15.24 3.16 12.22
C HIS A 187 15.85 2.39 13.40
N PRO A 188 15.81 2.95 14.63
CA PRO A 188 16.21 2.23 15.84
C PRO A 188 15.55 0.85 16.01
N ASN A 189 14.28 0.72 15.59
CA ASN A 189 13.57 -0.56 15.59
C ASN A 189 14.04 -1.55 14.49
N GLY A 190 14.78 -1.09 13.47
CA GLY A 190 15.30 -1.92 12.40
C GLY A 190 14.38 -2.13 11.20
N ALA A 191 13.27 -1.40 11.09
CA ALA A 191 12.38 -1.47 9.93
C ALA A 191 13.07 -0.97 8.64
N ARG A 192 12.80 -1.65 7.54
CA ARG A 192 13.46 -1.45 6.24
C ARG A 192 12.52 -1.40 5.04
N GLU A 193 11.31 -1.91 5.16
CA GLU A 193 10.35 -2.01 4.05
C GLU A 193 8.91 -2.04 4.54
N LEU A 194 8.00 -1.46 3.75
CA LEU A 194 6.56 -1.71 3.80
C LEU A 194 6.26 -2.91 2.90
N SER A 195 6.04 -4.07 3.51
CA SER A 195 5.84 -5.32 2.78
C SER A 195 4.37 -5.56 2.43
N SER A 196 3.44 -5.14 3.29
CA SER A 196 2.01 -5.25 3.00
C SER A 196 1.13 -4.15 3.61
N ILE A 197 -0.01 -3.93 2.97
CA ILE A 197 -1.11 -3.08 3.45
C ILE A 197 -2.35 -3.96 3.61
N TRP A 198 -3.08 -3.79 4.71
CA TRP A 198 -4.23 -4.62 5.06
C TRP A 198 -5.51 -3.81 4.92
N LEU A 199 -6.30 -4.08 3.89
CA LEU A 199 -7.64 -3.51 3.75
C LEU A 199 -8.64 -4.37 4.52
N VAL A 200 -9.51 -3.76 5.31
CA VAL A 200 -10.66 -4.45 5.90
C VAL A 200 -11.96 -3.88 5.35
N SER A 201 -12.88 -4.78 5.03
CA SER A 201 -14.21 -4.45 4.53
C SER A 201 -15.25 -5.49 4.95
N GLY A 202 -16.50 -5.29 4.52
CA GLY A 202 -17.56 -6.29 4.70
C GLY A 202 -17.50 -7.43 3.67
N ASP A 203 -16.74 -7.26 2.59
CA ASP A 203 -16.65 -8.20 1.47
C ASP A 203 -15.22 -8.17 0.89
N ALA A 204 -14.37 -9.06 1.40
CA ALA A 204 -12.99 -9.18 0.93
C ALA A 204 -12.89 -9.66 -0.54
N ASP A 205 -13.89 -10.41 -1.02
CA ASP A 205 -13.91 -10.91 -2.39
C ASP A 205 -14.22 -9.80 -3.40
N ALA A 206 -14.98 -8.77 -3.00
CA ALA A 206 -15.17 -7.57 -3.82
C ALA A 206 -13.83 -6.87 -4.10
N ASP A 207 -13.03 -6.60 -3.07
CA ASP A 207 -11.70 -6.00 -3.24
C ASP A 207 -10.79 -6.90 -4.08
N ARG A 208 -10.76 -8.21 -3.81
CA ARG A 208 -10.01 -9.19 -4.60
C ARG A 208 -10.36 -9.13 -6.10
N LYS A 209 -11.65 -9.09 -6.43
CA LYS A 209 -12.13 -9.02 -7.82
C LYS A 209 -11.75 -7.70 -8.51
N GLN A 210 -11.80 -6.59 -7.77
CA GLN A 210 -11.39 -5.28 -8.32
C GLN A 210 -9.89 -5.27 -8.59
N LEU A 211 -9.07 -5.80 -7.66
CA LEU A 211 -7.63 -5.96 -7.85
C LEU A 211 -7.30 -6.84 -9.06
N GLU A 212 -7.98 -7.98 -9.21
CA GLU A 212 -7.84 -8.86 -10.37
C GLU A 212 -8.18 -8.13 -11.68
N LYS A 213 -9.29 -7.37 -11.70
CA LYS A 213 -9.67 -6.54 -12.86
C LYS A 213 -8.64 -5.44 -13.16
N MET A 214 -7.97 -4.89 -12.14
CA MET A 214 -6.88 -3.92 -12.28
C MET A 214 -5.55 -4.55 -12.73
N GLY A 215 -5.49 -5.88 -12.90
CA GLY A 215 -4.31 -6.61 -13.36
C GLY A 215 -3.51 -7.29 -12.25
N TYR A 216 -3.95 -7.22 -10.99
CA TYR A 216 -3.33 -7.91 -9.85
C TYR A 216 -4.01 -9.26 -9.61
N ALA A 217 -3.57 -10.27 -10.36
CA ALA A 217 -4.07 -11.64 -10.27
C ALA A 217 -3.37 -12.45 -9.15
N HIS A 218 -3.66 -13.75 -9.07
CA HIS A 218 -2.99 -14.71 -8.19
C HIS A 218 -3.21 -14.47 -6.69
N ALA A 219 -4.40 -14.00 -6.32
CA ALA A 219 -4.83 -13.91 -4.94
C ALA A 219 -4.79 -15.29 -4.24
N VAL A 220 -4.19 -15.35 -3.05
CA VAL A 220 -4.11 -16.56 -2.22
C VAL A 220 -4.99 -16.39 -0.98
N PRO A 221 -5.88 -17.34 -0.64
CA PRO A 221 -6.66 -17.27 0.60
C PRO A 221 -5.76 -17.23 1.85
N VAL A 222 -6.08 -16.37 2.80
CA VAL A 222 -5.36 -16.22 4.07
C VAL A 222 -6.31 -16.13 5.26
N LYS A 223 -5.80 -16.54 6.43
CA LYS A 223 -6.43 -16.30 7.74
C LYS A 223 -5.43 -15.63 8.65
N LEU A 224 -5.88 -14.61 9.38
CA LEU A 224 -5.08 -13.89 10.36
C LEU A 224 -5.81 -13.95 11.72
N PRO A 225 -5.66 -15.07 12.47
CA PRO A 225 -6.34 -15.25 13.75
C PRO A 225 -5.96 -14.20 14.79
N SER A 226 -4.73 -13.69 14.75
CA SER A 226 -4.21 -12.65 15.66
C SER A 226 -5.03 -11.36 15.64
N ILE A 227 -5.77 -11.10 14.56
CA ILE A 227 -6.62 -9.92 14.40
C ILE A 227 -8.09 -10.26 14.11
N GLY A 228 -8.46 -11.54 14.14
CA GLY A 228 -9.81 -12.03 13.85
C GLY A 228 -10.26 -11.74 12.41
N ALA A 229 -9.40 -11.98 11.41
CA ALA A 229 -9.69 -11.70 10.00
C ALA A 229 -9.40 -12.89 9.08
N LYS A 230 -10.06 -12.89 7.92
CA LYS A 230 -9.75 -13.77 6.78
C LYS A 230 -9.90 -12.99 5.47
N GLY A 231 -9.38 -13.55 4.40
CA GLY A 231 -9.59 -13.00 3.06
C GLY A 231 -8.52 -13.48 2.11
N PHE A 232 -7.87 -12.55 1.42
CA PHE A 232 -6.93 -12.85 0.35
C PHE A 232 -5.66 -12.02 0.47
N CYS A 233 -4.51 -12.65 0.25
CA CYS A 233 -3.27 -11.97 -0.08
C CYS A 233 -3.17 -11.82 -1.59
N VAL A 234 -3.06 -10.58 -2.07
CA VAL A 234 -2.93 -10.28 -3.50
C VAL A 234 -1.50 -9.74 -3.75
N PRO A 235 -0.70 -10.41 -4.60
CA PRO A 235 0.66 -9.95 -4.89
C PRO A 235 0.63 -8.67 -5.74
N VAL A 236 1.47 -7.71 -5.37
CA VAL A 236 1.69 -6.43 -6.05
C VAL A 236 3.21 -6.25 -6.20
N GLY A 237 3.76 -6.84 -7.25
CA GLY A 237 5.22 -6.92 -7.45
C GLY A 237 5.89 -7.64 -6.25
N PRO A 238 6.88 -7.00 -5.59
CA PRO A 238 7.53 -7.56 -4.39
C PRO A 238 6.73 -7.38 -3.09
N THR A 239 5.61 -6.65 -3.12
CA THR A 239 4.76 -6.34 -1.96
C THR A 239 3.42 -7.08 -2.05
N ALA A 240 2.61 -7.05 -0.99
CA ALA A 240 1.29 -7.66 -0.97
C ALA A 240 0.21 -6.71 -0.45
N LEU A 241 -0.98 -6.77 -1.05
CA LEU A 241 -2.18 -6.15 -0.50
C LEU A 241 -3.07 -7.25 0.08
N LEU A 242 -3.40 -7.16 1.37
CA LEU A 242 -4.36 -8.07 1.99
C LEU A 242 -5.77 -7.48 1.87
N ALA A 243 -6.65 -8.16 1.15
CA ALA A 243 -8.08 -7.87 1.14
C ALA A 243 -8.75 -8.73 2.22
N LEU A 244 -9.21 -8.12 3.31
CA LEU A 244 -9.67 -8.82 4.51
C LEU A 244 -11.11 -8.45 4.87
N GLN A 245 -11.74 -9.37 5.60
CA GLN A 245 -13.02 -9.17 6.26
C GLN A 245 -12.97 -9.79 7.67
N PRO A 246 -13.85 -9.35 8.60
CA PRO A 246 -13.95 -9.98 9.91
C PRO A 246 -14.23 -11.49 9.82
N ASP A 247 -13.56 -12.27 10.68
CA ASP A 247 -13.76 -13.71 10.85
C ASP A 247 -13.99 -14.03 12.34
N GLY A 248 -15.09 -13.51 12.89
CA GLY A 248 -15.43 -13.61 14.30
C GLY A 248 -15.02 -12.37 15.11
N ALA A 249 -14.90 -12.53 16.42
CA ALA A 249 -14.51 -11.44 17.31
C ALA A 249 -13.00 -11.15 17.17
N GLY A 250 -12.64 -9.87 17.13
CA GLY A 250 -11.25 -9.44 17.02
C GLY A 250 -11.13 -7.98 16.56
N ILE A 251 -9.90 -7.56 16.29
CA ILE A 251 -9.58 -6.20 15.86
C ILE A 251 -10.36 -5.85 14.58
N ALA A 252 -10.40 -6.74 13.59
CA ALA A 252 -11.11 -6.49 12.34
C ALA A 252 -12.61 -6.20 12.55
N ALA A 253 -13.29 -6.97 13.40
CA ALA A 253 -14.69 -6.75 13.72
C ALA A 253 -14.92 -5.43 14.47
N GLN A 254 -14.05 -5.10 15.43
CA GLN A 254 -14.11 -3.84 16.19
C GLN A 254 -13.88 -2.62 15.28
N THR A 255 -12.89 -2.69 14.38
CA THR A 255 -12.62 -1.65 13.39
C THR A 255 -13.83 -1.43 12.47
N MET A 256 -14.41 -2.51 11.94
CA MET A 256 -15.60 -2.41 11.09
C MET A 256 -16.81 -1.83 11.84
N ALA A 257 -17.02 -2.19 13.10
CA ALA A 257 -18.10 -1.67 13.92
C ALA A 257 -17.93 -0.17 14.28
N SER A 258 -16.70 0.28 14.52
CA SER A 258 -16.42 1.66 14.95
C SER A 258 -16.48 2.68 13.82
N GLY A 259 -16.14 2.29 12.59
CA GLY A 259 -16.26 3.20 11.45
C GLY A 259 -16.05 2.59 10.08
N GLY A 260 -16.32 1.31 9.90
CA GLY A 260 -16.40 0.70 8.57
C GLY A 260 -15.06 0.53 7.83
N PRO A 261 -15.12 0.30 6.51
CA PRO A 261 -13.97 -0.10 5.71
C PRO A 261 -12.82 0.90 5.74
N ARG A 262 -11.60 0.38 5.85
CA ARG A 262 -10.35 1.16 5.97
C ARG A 262 -9.10 0.29 5.84
N ILE A 263 -7.93 0.91 5.96
CA ILE A 263 -6.67 0.19 6.22
C ILE A 263 -6.67 -0.25 7.69
N LEU A 264 -6.75 -1.56 7.91
CA LEU A 264 -6.71 -2.20 9.23
C LEU A 264 -5.30 -2.18 9.83
N GLY A 265 -4.29 -2.29 8.97
CA GLY A 265 -2.90 -2.32 9.38
C GLY A 265 -1.92 -2.40 8.23
N VAL A 266 -0.64 -2.48 8.59
CA VAL A 266 0.48 -2.65 7.68
C VAL A 266 1.48 -3.65 8.24
N SER A 267 2.18 -4.37 7.36
CA SER A 267 3.34 -5.19 7.73
C SER A 267 4.63 -4.51 7.32
N LEU A 268 5.59 -4.49 8.25
CA LEU A 268 6.90 -3.89 8.07
C LEU A 268 8.00 -4.94 8.24
N GLY A 269 8.86 -5.07 7.23
CA GLY A 269 10.02 -5.94 7.29
C GLY A 269 11.13 -5.32 8.14
N VAL A 270 11.66 -6.10 9.09
CA VAL A 270 12.77 -5.69 9.96
C VAL A 270 13.97 -6.63 9.83
N ILE A 271 15.17 -6.07 10.03
CA ILE A 271 16.43 -6.85 10.01
C ILE A 271 16.69 -7.62 11.31
N ASP A 272 16.01 -7.26 12.40
CA ASP A 272 16.11 -7.92 13.70
C ASP A 272 14.75 -7.82 14.40
N LEU A 273 13.96 -8.89 14.32
CA LEU A 273 12.62 -8.96 14.89
C LEU A 273 12.63 -8.79 16.41
N GLY A 274 13.59 -9.41 17.10
CA GLY A 274 13.71 -9.31 18.55
C GLY A 274 14.04 -7.90 19.00
N ARG A 275 14.88 -7.16 18.25
CA ARG A 275 15.15 -5.74 18.54
C ARG A 275 13.91 -4.87 18.35
N ALA A 276 13.18 -5.05 17.24
CA ALA A 276 11.93 -4.34 16.99
C ALA A 276 10.93 -4.59 18.12
N GLN A 277 10.72 -5.86 18.48
CA GLN A 277 9.82 -6.28 19.55
C GLN A 277 10.19 -5.62 20.87
N ARG A 278 11.45 -5.76 21.32
CA ARG A 278 11.91 -5.12 22.57
C ARG A 278 11.72 -3.61 22.57
N TRP A 279 11.81 -2.94 21.41
CA TRP A 279 11.55 -1.50 21.33
C TRP A 279 10.09 -1.19 21.61
N VAL A 280 9.18 -1.87 20.91
CA VAL A 280 7.73 -1.69 21.07
C VAL A 280 7.28 -2.08 22.49
N GLU A 281 7.80 -3.18 23.04
CA GLU A 281 7.50 -3.62 24.41
C GLU A 281 7.88 -2.56 25.45
N ARG A 282 9.01 -1.87 25.26
CA ARG A 282 9.39 -0.75 26.14
C ARG A 282 8.47 0.45 25.94
N GLY A 283 8.12 0.76 24.70
CA GLY A 283 7.25 1.89 24.35
C GLY A 283 5.83 1.77 24.89
N TYR A 284 5.31 0.55 24.97
CA TYR A 284 3.96 0.22 25.44
C TYR A 284 3.94 -0.43 26.83
N GLU A 285 5.10 -0.63 27.45
CA GLU A 285 5.25 -1.26 28.77
C GLU A 285 4.53 -2.62 28.88
N HIS A 286 4.52 -3.37 27.79
CA HIS A 286 3.79 -4.63 27.68
C HIS A 286 4.60 -5.68 26.93
N LYS A 287 4.46 -6.95 27.33
CA LYS A 287 5.08 -8.08 26.62
C LYS A 287 4.24 -8.49 25.42
N LEU A 288 4.86 -8.62 24.26
CA LEU A 288 4.16 -8.91 23.02
C LEU A 288 4.44 -10.34 22.59
N PRO A 289 3.42 -11.18 22.32
CA PRO A 289 3.65 -12.50 21.77
C PRO A 289 4.10 -12.39 20.30
N THR A 290 4.97 -13.31 19.88
CA THR A 290 5.20 -13.56 18.44
C THR A 290 4.18 -14.57 17.92
N TYR A 291 3.96 -14.56 16.60
CA TYR A 291 3.13 -15.52 15.89
C TYR A 291 3.64 -15.70 14.45
N GLU A 292 3.17 -16.74 13.76
CA GLU A 292 3.44 -16.92 12.33
C GLU A 292 2.40 -16.14 11.51
N GLY A 293 2.84 -15.03 10.90
CA GLY A 293 2.05 -14.21 9.98
C GLY A 293 2.25 -14.62 8.52
N VAL A 294 1.63 -13.86 7.60
CA VAL A 294 1.73 -14.13 6.15
C VAL A 294 3.18 -14.04 5.64
N SER A 295 3.98 -13.15 6.23
CA SER A 295 5.39 -12.95 5.84
C SER A 295 6.38 -13.77 6.69
N GLY A 296 5.90 -14.63 7.60
CA GLY A 296 6.71 -15.43 8.51
C GLY A 296 6.56 -15.04 9.98
N GLU A 297 7.59 -15.28 10.79
CA GLU A 297 7.60 -14.90 12.20
C GLU A 297 7.40 -13.38 12.36
N SER A 298 6.38 -13.02 13.14
CA SER A 298 5.87 -11.66 13.30
C SER A 298 5.49 -11.35 14.75
N PHE A 299 5.34 -10.06 15.06
CA PHE A 299 4.56 -9.59 16.21
C PHE A 299 3.72 -8.36 15.82
N LEU A 300 2.63 -8.13 16.56
CA LEU A 300 1.73 -7.02 16.33
C LEU A 300 1.91 -5.95 17.42
N ALA A 301 2.17 -4.71 17.02
CA ALA A 301 2.19 -3.59 17.95
C ALA A 301 0.76 -3.21 18.38
N PRO A 302 0.53 -2.85 19.65
CA PRO A 302 -0.80 -2.51 20.17
C PRO A 302 -1.18 -1.06 19.81
N THR A 303 -1.20 -0.74 18.52
CA THR A 303 -1.30 0.63 18.00
C THR A 303 -2.72 1.08 17.70
N GLN A 304 -3.74 0.22 17.85
CA GLN A 304 -5.12 0.54 17.45
C GLN A 304 -5.68 1.78 18.16
N ASP A 305 -5.50 1.91 19.48
CA ASP A 305 -6.03 3.06 20.24
C ASP A 305 -5.32 4.38 19.92
N ASP A 306 -4.03 4.28 19.60
CA ASP A 306 -3.12 5.40 19.33
C ASP A 306 -3.24 5.89 17.87
N LEU A 307 -3.25 4.95 16.93
CA LEU A 307 -3.08 5.17 15.49
C LEU A 307 -4.30 4.80 14.65
N GLY A 308 -5.31 4.14 15.21
CA GLY A 308 -6.49 3.67 14.47
C GLY A 308 -6.20 2.56 13.45
N LEU A 309 -4.99 1.98 13.49
CA LEU A 309 -4.56 0.82 12.70
C LEU A 309 -3.51 0.00 13.46
N SER A 310 -3.28 -1.23 13.00
CA SER A 310 -2.24 -2.13 13.53
C SER A 310 -0.95 -2.04 12.74
N ILE A 311 0.20 -2.13 13.42
CA ILE A 311 1.51 -2.26 12.77
C ILE A 311 2.08 -3.63 13.13
N GLU A 312 2.22 -4.49 12.13
CA GLU A 312 2.93 -5.76 12.24
C GLU A 312 4.40 -5.55 11.87
N PHE A 313 5.29 -6.16 12.63
CA PHE A 313 6.70 -6.30 12.27
C PHE A 313 7.00 -7.77 12.00
N HIS A 314 7.76 -8.06 10.94
CA HIS A 314 8.16 -9.43 10.60
C HIS A 314 9.63 -9.49 10.18
N ALA A 315 10.25 -10.66 10.35
CA ALA A 315 11.60 -10.88 9.85
C ALA A 315 11.62 -10.83 8.31
N ILE A 316 12.60 -10.13 7.73
CA ILE A 316 12.81 -10.11 6.28
C ILE A 316 13.33 -11.47 5.82
N LYS A 317 12.63 -12.10 4.87
CA LYS A 317 13.07 -13.32 4.19
C LYS A 317 13.57 -12.97 2.79
N GLN A 318 14.80 -13.34 2.46
CA GLN A 318 15.32 -13.13 1.09
C GLN A 318 14.63 -14.09 0.11
N GLY A 319 14.14 -13.54 -1.01
CA GLY A 319 13.66 -14.32 -2.16
C GLY A 319 12.30 -15.00 -2.00
N GLY A 320 11.51 -14.65 -0.98
CA GLY A 320 10.15 -15.16 -0.80
C GLY A 320 9.12 -14.43 -1.68
N SER A 321 8.02 -15.12 -2.02
CA SER A 321 6.86 -14.46 -2.63
C SER A 321 6.10 -13.67 -1.57
N ALA A 322 5.57 -12.50 -1.92
CA ALA A 322 4.82 -11.65 -0.99
C ALA A 322 3.55 -12.34 -0.43
N CYS A 323 3.05 -13.38 -1.12
CA CYS A 323 1.89 -14.18 -0.71
C CYS A 323 2.18 -15.68 -0.54
N SER A 324 3.43 -16.09 -0.32
CA SER A 324 3.73 -17.51 -0.06
C SER A 324 3.12 -17.96 1.27
N VAL A 325 2.05 -18.73 1.20
CA VAL A 325 1.62 -19.57 2.31
C VAL A 325 2.45 -20.85 2.21
N GLU A 326 3.43 -21.05 3.09
CA GLU A 326 3.95 -22.41 3.30
C GLU A 326 2.79 -23.22 3.88
N VAL A 327 2.17 -24.07 3.04
CA VAL A 327 1.25 -25.09 3.51
C VAL A 327 2.09 -26.07 4.34
N ARG A 328 1.96 -26.02 5.66
CA ARG A 328 2.38 -27.09 6.56
C ARG A 328 1.18 -27.55 7.37
#